data_AF-A0AAV9WJW6-F1
#
_entry.id   AF-A0AAV9WJW6-F1
#
_cell.length_a   1.000
_cell.length_b   1.000
_cell.length_c   1.000
_cell.angle_alpha   90.00
_cell.angle_beta   90.00
_cell.angle_gamma   90.00
#
_symmetry.space_group_name_H-M   'P 1'
#
loop_
_entity.id
_entity.type
_entity.pdbx_description
1 polymer ?
#
loop_
_entity_poly.entity_id
_entity_poly.type
_entity_poly.pdbx_seq_one_letter_code
_entity_poly.pdbx_strand_id
1 'polypeptide(L)'
;MDGETGDSCPTVLMHELPSVDLAASWDQLFFEPDIKPTLLRFVTSILIFSDRGVSLDCVSWSRIILLHGGAGSGKTTLCRALAQKIAMRSFSKFNRTVLLEINTKTLLSRWFTESSKLVDGLFDWIHTQTGSAPDQFFCIMIGKESADEGGDYACNFMLI
;
A
#
# COMPACT_ATOMS: atom_id res chain seq x y z
N MET A 1 41.96 -2.07 -4.65
CA MET A 1 40.77 -1.91 -5.50
C MET A 1 39.94 -3.15 -5.21
N ASP A 2 39.06 -3.06 -4.22
CA ASP A 2 38.18 -4.16 -3.83
C ASP A 2 36.76 -3.74 -4.15
N GLY A 3 36.16 -4.52 -5.05
CA GLY A 3 34.87 -4.29 -5.66
C GLY A 3 33.68 -4.68 -4.78
N GLU A 4 32.55 -4.16 -5.21
CA GLU A 4 31.20 -4.17 -4.65
C GLU A 4 30.64 -5.57 -4.34
N THR A 5 29.85 -5.68 -3.27
CA THR A 5 28.50 -6.26 -3.31
C THR A 5 27.76 -5.94 -2.01
N GLY A 6 27.07 -4.81 -2.01
CA GLY A 6 26.14 -4.41 -0.96
C GLY A 6 24.71 -4.33 -1.51
N ASP A 7 24.33 -5.27 -2.38
CA ASP A 7 22.97 -5.34 -2.90
C ASP A 7 22.02 -5.59 -1.73
N SER A 8 21.34 -4.54 -1.32
CA SER A 8 20.32 -4.62 -0.29
C SER A 8 19.05 -4.12 -0.94
N CYS A 9 18.18 -5.05 -1.31
CA CYS A 9 16.85 -4.75 -1.80
C CYS A 9 16.11 -3.89 -0.76
N PRO A 10 15.31 -2.87 -1.16
CA PRO A 10 14.42 -2.17 -0.24
C PRO A 10 13.56 -3.16 0.53
N THR A 11 13.48 -2.96 1.85
CA THR A 11 12.80 -3.92 2.73
C THR A 11 11.29 -3.80 2.56
N VAL A 12 10.71 -4.79 1.88
CA VAL A 12 9.25 -4.98 1.77
C VAL A 12 8.81 -5.94 2.86
N LEU A 13 7.85 -5.52 3.68
CA LEU A 13 7.17 -6.38 4.64
C LEU A 13 5.92 -6.95 3.99
N MET A 14 5.75 -8.27 4.04
CA MET A 14 4.58 -8.95 3.48
C MET A 14 3.65 -9.36 4.62
N HIS A 15 2.37 -8.98 4.53
CA HIS A 15 1.33 -9.41 5.46
C HIS A 15 0.27 -10.19 4.70
N GLU A 16 0.00 -11.43 5.13
CA GLU A 16 -1.15 -12.19 4.64
C GLU A 16 -2.43 -11.70 5.32
N LEU A 17 -3.48 -11.49 4.52
CA LEU A 17 -4.76 -10.97 4.98
C LEU A 17 -5.91 -11.93 4.62
N PRO A 18 -6.92 -12.06 5.51
CA PRO A 18 -7.07 -11.35 6.78
C PRO A 18 -6.12 -11.86 7.88
N SER A 19 -5.54 -10.94 8.66
CA SER A 19 -4.69 -11.26 9.83
C SER A 19 -5.42 -11.01 11.14
N VAL A 20 -5.12 -11.82 12.17
CA VAL A 20 -5.61 -11.63 13.54
C VAL A 20 -5.12 -10.31 14.13
N ASP A 21 -3.87 -9.92 13.83
CA ASP A 21 -3.25 -8.71 14.36
C ASP A 21 -3.94 -7.43 13.88
N LEU A 22 -4.59 -7.48 12.72
CA LEU A 22 -5.28 -6.35 12.11
C LEU A 22 -6.80 -6.40 12.29
N ALA A 23 -7.35 -7.44 12.90
CA ALA A 23 -8.80 -7.65 12.99
C ALA A 23 -9.54 -6.48 13.66
N ALA A 24 -8.99 -5.95 14.76
CA ALA A 24 -9.59 -4.84 15.52
C ALA A 24 -9.15 -3.45 15.02
N SER A 25 -8.15 -3.37 14.15
CA SER A 25 -7.50 -2.11 13.76
C SER A 25 -8.47 -1.11 13.12
N TRP A 26 -9.46 -1.60 12.37
CA TRP A 26 -10.46 -0.75 11.74
C TRP A 26 -11.36 -0.08 12.78
N ASP A 27 -11.85 -0.81 13.77
CA ASP A 27 -12.87 -0.32 14.70
C ASP A 27 -12.26 0.60 15.77
N GLN A 28 -10.97 0.43 16.08
CA GLN A 28 -10.24 1.25 17.05
C GLN A 28 -9.82 2.64 16.53
N LEU A 29 -9.87 2.88 15.22
CA LEU A 29 -9.52 4.18 14.64
C LEU A 29 -10.69 5.15 14.77
N PHE A 30 -10.50 6.34 15.33
CA PHE A 30 -11.56 7.33 15.40
C PHE A 30 -11.28 8.45 14.40
N PHE A 31 -12.17 8.57 13.41
CA PHE A 31 -12.13 9.58 12.36
C PHE A 31 -13.52 10.23 12.25
N GLU A 32 -13.59 11.31 11.48
CA GLU A 32 -14.88 11.87 11.07
C GLU A 32 -15.74 10.77 10.41
N PRO A 33 -17.08 10.79 10.64
CA PRO A 33 -17.96 9.70 10.26
C PRO A 33 -17.86 9.26 8.79
N ASP A 34 -17.52 10.19 7.90
CA ASP A 34 -17.53 9.94 6.46
C ASP A 34 -16.23 9.37 5.89
N ILE A 35 -15.09 9.50 6.59
CA ILE A 35 -13.78 9.13 6.04
C ILE A 35 -13.71 7.63 5.74
N LYS A 36 -13.98 6.81 6.76
CA LYS A 36 -13.91 5.34 6.68
C LYS A 36 -14.92 4.75 5.68
N PRO A 37 -16.22 5.10 5.71
CA PRO A 37 -17.18 4.63 4.73
C PRO A 37 -16.85 5.08 3.30
N THR A 38 -16.35 6.31 3.12
CA THR A 38 -15.97 6.83 1.81
C THR A 38 -14.81 6.05 1.22
N LEU A 39 -13.77 5.75 2.01
CA LEU A 39 -12.66 4.90 1.58
C LEU A 39 -13.13 3.49 1.19
N LEU A 40 -13.96 2.85 2.01
CA LEU A 40 -14.49 1.52 1.69
C LEU A 40 -15.33 1.52 0.42
N ARG A 41 -16.17 2.55 0.23
CA ARG A 41 -17.00 2.70 -0.98
C ARG A 41 -16.12 2.89 -2.20
N PHE A 42 -15.10 3.74 -2.13
CA PHE A 42 -14.15 3.97 -3.20
C PHE A 42 -13.46 2.66 -3.64
N VAL A 43 -12.88 1.92 -2.69
CA VAL A 43 -12.21 0.65 -3.02
C VAL A 43 -13.18 -0.41 -3.53
N THR A 44 -14.37 -0.49 -2.95
CA THR A 44 -15.39 -1.44 -3.42
C THR A 44 -15.76 -1.13 -4.88
N SER A 45 -15.90 0.14 -5.23
CA SER A 45 -16.10 0.54 -6.62
C SER A 45 -14.94 0.09 -7.52
N ILE A 46 -13.67 0.32 -7.10
CA ILE A 46 -12.45 -0.15 -7.80
C ILE A 46 -12.54 -1.64 -8.12
N LEU A 47 -12.83 -2.46 -7.12
CA LEU A 47 -12.96 -3.91 -7.29
C LEU A 47 -14.06 -4.28 -8.28
N ILE A 48 -15.22 -3.60 -8.23
CA ILE A 48 -16.36 -3.89 -9.11
C ILE A 48 -16.07 -3.53 -10.57
N PHE A 49 -15.52 -2.36 -10.88
CA PHE A 49 -15.26 -2.03 -12.28
C PHE A 49 -14.05 -2.80 -12.83
N SER A 50 -13.04 -3.12 -11.99
CA SER A 50 -11.94 -4.00 -12.38
C SER A 50 -12.46 -5.38 -12.79
N ASP A 51 -13.37 -5.94 -12.01
CA ASP A 51 -14.05 -7.21 -12.30
C ASP A 51 -14.88 -7.17 -13.59
N ARG A 52 -15.44 -6.00 -13.93
CA ARG A 52 -16.20 -5.78 -15.17
C ARG A 52 -15.33 -5.43 -16.38
N GLY A 53 -14.01 -5.44 -16.22
CA GLY A 53 -13.07 -5.13 -17.32
C GLY A 53 -13.19 -3.70 -17.84
N VAL A 54 -13.66 -2.76 -17.01
CA VAL A 54 -13.74 -1.35 -17.41
C VAL A 54 -12.33 -0.82 -17.62
N SER A 55 -12.03 -0.34 -18.83
CA SER A 55 -10.73 0.24 -19.15
C SER A 55 -10.53 1.53 -18.35
N LEU A 56 -9.31 1.69 -17.82
CA LEU A 56 -8.88 2.93 -17.15
C LEU A 56 -8.91 4.14 -18.11
N ASP A 57 -8.92 3.90 -19.42
CA ASP A 57 -9.00 4.94 -20.46
C ASP A 57 -10.42 5.50 -20.62
N CYS A 58 -11.46 4.72 -20.28
CA CYS A 58 -12.86 5.14 -20.40
C CYS A 58 -13.33 5.94 -19.18
N VAL A 59 -12.74 5.67 -18.00
CA VAL A 59 -13.05 6.34 -16.73
C VAL A 59 -11.72 6.71 -16.09
N SER A 60 -11.38 8.00 -16.01
CA SER A 60 -10.15 8.48 -15.35
C SER A 60 -10.22 8.26 -13.85
N TRP A 61 -9.83 7.07 -13.40
CA TRP A 61 -9.73 6.73 -12.00
C TRP A 61 -8.48 5.88 -11.75
N SER A 62 -7.56 6.43 -10.97
CA SER A 62 -6.33 5.73 -10.61
C SER A 62 -6.62 4.78 -9.46
N ARG A 63 -6.04 3.58 -9.48
CA ARG A 63 -6.11 2.62 -8.36
C ARG A 63 -5.22 3.02 -7.18
N ILE A 64 -5.17 4.32 -6.89
CA ILE A 64 -4.27 4.95 -5.93
C ILE A 64 -5.11 5.72 -4.93
N ILE A 65 -4.86 5.47 -3.66
CA ILE A 65 -5.39 6.26 -2.54
C ILE A 65 -4.22 7.01 -1.91
N LEU A 66 -4.37 8.32 -1.78
CA LEU A 66 -3.45 9.17 -1.05
C LEU A 66 -4.11 9.63 0.24
N LEU A 67 -3.48 9.32 1.37
CA LEU A 67 -3.90 9.79 2.68
C LEU A 67 -2.90 10.84 3.20
N HIS A 68 -3.39 12.03 3.53
CA HIS A 68 -2.60 13.14 4.08
C HIS A 68 -3.10 13.57 5.46
N GLY A 69 -2.20 14.10 6.29
CA GLY A 69 -2.51 14.64 7.61
C GLY A 69 -1.29 14.72 8.52
N GLY A 70 -1.43 15.31 9.71
CA GLY A 70 -0.33 15.48 10.68
C GLY A 70 0.28 14.16 11.17
N ALA A 71 1.48 14.22 11.75
CA ALA A 71 2.12 13.04 12.33
C ALA A 71 1.23 12.42 13.42
N GLY A 72 1.20 11.08 13.50
CA GLY A 72 0.39 10.38 14.50
C GLY A 72 -1.11 10.29 14.21
N SER A 73 -1.63 10.85 13.11
CA SER A 73 -3.07 10.81 12.77
C SER A 73 -3.60 9.43 12.34
N GLY A 74 -2.84 8.35 12.56
CA GLY A 74 -3.30 6.98 12.29
C GLY A 74 -3.34 6.54 10.83
N LYS A 75 -2.82 7.32 9.87
CA LYS A 75 -2.85 6.99 8.42
C LYS A 75 -2.30 5.61 8.09
N THR A 76 -1.14 5.23 8.64
CA THR A 76 -0.53 3.92 8.35
C THR A 76 -1.41 2.80 8.89
N THR A 77 -1.92 2.98 10.10
CA THR A 77 -2.89 2.06 10.70
C THR A 77 -4.17 1.97 9.87
N LEU A 78 -4.66 3.09 9.34
CA LEU A 78 -5.84 3.14 8.47
C LEU A 78 -5.60 2.40 7.15
N CYS A 79 -4.43 2.53 6.51
CA CYS A 79 -4.09 1.75 5.30
C CYS A 79 -4.10 0.24 5.58
N ARG A 80 -3.47 -0.21 6.68
CA ARG A 80 -3.47 -1.63 7.06
C ARG A 80 -4.88 -2.14 7.37
N ALA A 81 -5.66 -1.36 8.11
CA ALA A 81 -7.05 -1.67 8.42
C ALA A 81 -7.93 -1.70 7.17
N LEU A 82 -7.69 -0.82 6.20
CA LEU A 82 -8.38 -0.80 4.92
C LEU A 82 -8.04 -2.06 4.11
N ALA A 83 -6.76 -2.44 4.02
CA ALA A 83 -6.31 -3.68 3.38
C ALA A 83 -7.00 -4.92 3.99
N GLN A 84 -7.11 -4.98 5.33
CA GLN A 84 -7.85 -6.03 6.03
C GLN A 84 -9.33 -6.06 5.60
N LYS A 85 -10.00 -4.90 5.51
CA LYS A 85 -11.41 -4.82 5.08
C LYS A 85 -11.58 -5.16 3.60
N ILE A 86 -10.59 -4.90 2.76
CA ILE A 86 -10.55 -5.32 1.35
C ILE A 86 -10.49 -6.85 1.30
N ALA A 87 -9.54 -7.47 2.00
CA ALA A 87 -9.37 -8.92 2.02
C ALA A 87 -10.66 -9.66 2.40
N MET A 88 -11.37 -9.17 3.42
CA MET A 88 -12.65 -9.75 3.83
C MET A 88 -13.77 -9.56 2.79
N ARG A 89 -13.75 -8.47 2.02
CA ARG A 89 -14.75 -8.20 0.97
C ARG A 89 -14.46 -8.97 -0.32
N SER A 90 -13.18 -9.20 -0.61
CA SER A 90 -12.71 -9.82 -1.85
C SER A 90 -12.53 -11.35 -1.74
N PHE A 91 -12.77 -11.93 -0.56
CA PHE A 91 -12.60 -13.36 -0.26
C PHE A 91 -13.34 -14.32 -1.21
N SER A 92 -14.47 -13.89 -1.78
CA SER A 92 -15.20 -14.70 -2.77
C SER A 92 -14.54 -14.76 -4.15
N LYS A 93 -13.58 -13.87 -4.42
CA LYS A 93 -12.94 -13.70 -5.74
C LYS A 93 -11.46 -14.04 -5.75
N PHE A 94 -10.75 -13.69 -4.69
CA PHE A 94 -9.32 -13.96 -4.55
C PHE A 94 -9.11 -14.90 -3.37
N ASN A 95 -8.30 -15.94 -3.58
CA ASN A 95 -8.01 -16.94 -2.56
C ASN A 95 -7.19 -16.37 -1.41
N ARG A 96 -6.37 -15.36 -1.71
CA ARG A 96 -5.53 -14.66 -0.74
C ARG A 96 -5.47 -13.17 -1.04
N THR A 97 -5.29 -12.38 0.00
CA THR A 97 -4.90 -10.98 -0.11
C THR A 97 -3.56 -10.78 0.58
N VAL A 98 -2.64 -10.07 -0.07
CA VAL A 98 -1.30 -9.77 0.45
C VAL A 98 -1.13 -8.27 0.53
N LEU A 99 -0.73 -7.77 1.68
CA LEU A 99 -0.29 -6.38 1.85
C LEU A 99 1.23 -6.31 1.78
N LEU A 100 1.75 -5.66 0.74
CA LEU A 100 3.15 -5.31 0.58
C LEU A 100 3.37 -3.93 1.20
N GLU A 101 3.96 -3.89 2.39
CA GLU A 101 4.34 -2.66 3.07
C GLU A 101 5.79 -2.31 2.76
N ILE A 102 5.98 -1.24 2.01
CA ILE A 102 7.28 -0.78 1.55
C ILE A 102 7.84 0.24 2.53
N ASN A 103 9.00 -0.06 3.11
CA ASN A 103 9.68 0.84 4.05
C ASN A 103 10.37 2.00 3.32
N THR A 104 9.76 3.17 3.37
CA THR A 104 10.24 4.40 2.74
C THR A 104 11.54 4.95 3.34
N LYS A 105 11.91 4.62 4.59
CA LYS A 105 13.20 5.09 5.15
C LYS A 105 14.38 4.53 4.38
N THR A 106 14.30 3.27 3.95
CA THR A 106 15.32 2.64 3.10
C THR A 106 15.18 3.08 1.65
N LEU A 107 13.95 3.40 1.22
CA LEU A 107 13.64 3.71 -0.17
C LEU A 107 14.00 5.16 -0.56
N LEU A 108 13.61 6.15 0.25
CA LEU A 108 13.89 7.57 0.00
C LEU A 108 15.35 7.93 0.27
N SER A 109 15.94 7.42 1.36
CA SER A 109 17.38 7.66 1.64
C SER A 109 18.24 7.15 0.49
N ARG A 110 17.93 5.98 -0.07
CA ARG A 110 18.64 5.41 -1.22
C ARG A 110 18.23 6.03 -2.53
N TRP A 111 16.97 6.40 -2.77
CA TRP A 111 16.58 7.11 -3.99
C TRP A 111 17.26 8.48 -4.11
N PHE A 112 17.58 9.13 -2.99
CA PHE A 112 18.26 10.43 -2.96
C PHE A 112 19.79 10.33 -3.04
N THR A 113 20.39 9.16 -2.79
CA THR A 113 21.87 8.97 -2.77
C THR A 113 22.39 7.89 -3.73
N GLU A 114 21.58 6.93 -4.15
CA GLU A 114 21.87 5.84 -5.08
C GLU A 114 20.89 5.85 -6.28
N SER A 115 21.36 5.41 -7.45
CA SER A 115 20.66 5.60 -8.73
C SER A 115 19.29 4.92 -8.81
N SER A 116 18.45 5.37 -9.75
CA SER A 116 17.10 4.85 -10.08
C SER A 116 16.97 3.32 -10.14
N LYS A 117 18.08 2.60 -10.38
CA LYS A 117 18.18 1.14 -10.43
C LYS A 117 17.58 0.41 -9.22
N LEU A 118 17.69 0.95 -8.00
CA LEU A 118 17.11 0.30 -6.82
C LEU A 118 15.58 0.40 -6.79
N VAL A 119 15.05 1.51 -7.29
CA VAL A 119 13.60 1.70 -7.43
C VAL A 119 13.08 0.85 -8.57
N ASP A 120 13.79 0.82 -9.69
CA ASP A 120 13.46 -0.05 -10.82
C ASP A 120 13.44 -1.52 -10.35
N GLY A 121 14.49 -1.98 -9.65
CA GLY A 121 14.56 -3.36 -9.13
C GLY A 121 13.45 -3.71 -8.13
N LEU A 122 13.00 -2.76 -7.30
CA LEU A 122 11.85 -2.97 -6.43
C LEU A 122 10.56 -3.15 -7.22
N PHE A 123 10.30 -2.28 -8.18
CA PHE A 123 9.09 -2.37 -8.98
C PHE A 123 9.11 -3.59 -9.90
N ASP A 124 10.27 -4.01 -10.39
CA ASP A 124 10.46 -5.28 -11.12
C ASP A 124 10.15 -6.49 -10.22
N TRP A 125 10.60 -6.45 -8.97
CA TRP A 125 10.27 -7.49 -7.99
C TRP A 125 8.77 -7.52 -7.70
N ILE A 126 8.13 -6.37 -7.46
CA ILE A 126 6.67 -6.28 -7.25
C ILE A 126 5.92 -6.82 -8.48
N HIS A 127 6.37 -6.46 -9.69
CA HIS A 127 5.78 -6.95 -10.93
C HIS A 127 5.88 -8.47 -11.05
N THR A 128 7.04 -9.03 -10.69
CA THR A 128 7.27 -10.48 -10.67
C THR A 128 6.36 -11.18 -9.66
N GLN A 129 6.23 -10.64 -8.44
CA GLN A 129 5.37 -11.22 -7.40
C GLN A 129 3.89 -11.16 -7.76
N THR A 130 3.43 -10.04 -8.33
CA THR A 130 2.02 -9.87 -8.73
C THR A 130 1.67 -10.70 -9.97
N GLY A 131 2.60 -10.83 -10.94
CA GLY A 131 2.40 -11.62 -12.16
C GLY A 131 2.44 -13.12 -11.95
N SER A 132 3.16 -13.62 -10.93
CA SER A 132 3.26 -15.05 -10.62
C SER A 132 2.10 -15.60 -9.78
N ALA A 133 1.23 -14.73 -9.26
CA ALA A 133 0.13 -15.09 -8.36
C ALA A 133 -1.21 -14.43 -8.78
N PRO A 134 -1.78 -14.82 -9.93
CA PRO A 134 -2.97 -14.17 -10.50
C PRO A 134 -4.27 -14.41 -9.69
N ASP A 135 -4.28 -15.38 -8.78
CA ASP A 135 -5.41 -15.67 -7.89
C ASP A 135 -5.34 -14.91 -6.55
N GLN A 136 -4.32 -14.05 -6.39
CA GLN A 136 -4.11 -13.23 -5.20
C GLN A 136 -4.38 -11.76 -5.47
N PHE A 137 -4.88 -11.08 -4.44
CA PHE A 137 -5.05 -9.63 -4.44
C PHE A 137 -3.88 -8.96 -3.74
N PHE A 138 -3.23 -7.99 -4.36
CA PHE A 138 -2.09 -7.29 -3.78
C PHE A 138 -2.46 -5.84 -3.41
N CYS A 139 -2.38 -5.51 -2.13
CA CYS A 139 -2.38 -4.14 -1.65
C CYS A 139 -0.94 -3.69 -1.50
N ILE A 140 -0.54 -2.59 -2.14
CA ILE A 140 0.82 -2.05 -2.01
C ILE A 140 0.73 -0.76 -1.21
N MET A 141 1.30 -0.76 -0.01
CA MET A 141 1.40 0.42 0.83
C MET A 141 2.82 0.97 0.78
N ILE A 142 2.95 2.23 0.38
CA ILE A 142 4.18 2.99 0.46
C ILE A 142 4.01 4.01 1.57
N GLY A 143 4.74 3.84 2.67
CA GLY A 143 4.62 4.79 3.77
C GLY A 143 5.66 4.64 4.89
N LYS A 144 6.20 5.79 5.28
CA LYS A 144 6.53 6.31 6.62
C LYS A 144 7.68 7.32 6.56
N GLU A 145 7.40 8.56 6.98
CA GLU A 145 8.43 9.42 7.55
C GLU A 145 7.96 9.94 8.91
N SER A 146 8.85 9.83 9.90
CA SER A 146 8.71 10.46 11.21
C SER A 146 9.14 11.92 11.03
N ALA A 147 8.34 12.87 11.52
CA ALA A 147 8.63 14.30 11.41
C ALA A 147 10.06 14.64 11.84
N ASP A 148 10.78 15.37 10.99
CA ASP A 148 11.88 16.23 11.43
C ASP A 148 11.33 17.66 11.54
N GLU A 149 11.83 18.40 12.53
CA GLU A 149 11.28 19.68 13.00
C GLU A 149 11.13 20.70 11.86
N GLY A 150 9.89 21.01 11.43
CA GLY A 150 9.64 22.17 10.56
C GLY A 150 8.47 22.14 9.58
N GLY A 151 7.77 21.01 9.37
CA GLY A 151 6.62 20.97 8.45
C GLY A 151 5.74 19.73 8.62
N ASP A 152 4.49 19.94 9.03
CA ASP A 152 3.68 18.93 9.74
C ASP A 152 2.73 18.10 8.83
N TYR A 153 3.26 17.47 7.77
CA TYR A 153 2.44 16.64 6.87
C TYR A 153 3.13 15.32 6.53
N ALA A 154 2.53 14.20 6.92
CA ALA A 154 2.91 12.88 6.45
C ALA A 154 1.92 12.40 5.39
N CYS A 155 2.44 11.89 4.28
CA CYS A 155 1.67 11.29 3.19
C CYS A 155 1.89 9.78 3.18
N ASN A 156 0.81 9.00 3.12
CA ASN A 156 0.86 7.58 2.81
C ASN A 156 0.14 7.32 1.50
N PHE A 157 0.73 6.46 0.67
CA PHE A 157 0.14 6.02 -0.58
C PHE A 157 -0.25 4.55 -0.44
N MET A 158 -1.46 4.21 -0.87
CA MET A 158 -1.91 2.83 -1.00
C MET A 158 -2.32 2.63 -2.46
N LEU A 159 -1.58 1.79 -3.18
CA LEU A 159 -1.98 1.27 -4.48
C LEU A 159 -2.76 -0.03 -4.28
N ILE A 160 -3.82 -0.19 -5.06
CA ILE A 160 -4.81 -1.25 -4.99
C ILE A 160 -4.93 -1.95 -6.35
#